data_AF-A0A3N0YHE6-F1
#
_entry.id   AF-A0A3N0YHE6-F1
#
_cell.length_a   1.000
_cell.length_b   1.000
_cell.length_c   1.000
_cell.angle_alpha   90.00
_cell.angle_beta   90.00
_cell.angle_gamma   90.00
#
_symmetry.space_group_name_H-M   'P 1'
#
loop_
_entity.id
_entity.type
_entity.pdbx_description
1 polymer ?
#
loop_
_entity_poly.entity_id
_entity_poly.type
_entity_poly.pdbx_seq_one_letter_code
_entity_poly.pdbx_strand_id
1 'polypeptide(L)'
;MALPWLLLLELLLYGSCFICGIVTASSVTISQGSFAGKCMLYGSVRLNNASISVLSSSSPSLCYFVSAISVCVAVFCFSLTLYWIYVACFDGEVKREKIWMNITLGFSGVFLFFLLVTGCILKIGRDRLCDSVLHTVSNITRCEEAQNKSWLSPISGSQFYSRLHSAETAVWVNFFFWMIIAVLVLLQRHKGSEIQSGGENPSTTPSETEPFFNRPGRP
;
A
#
# COMPACT_ATOMS: atom_id res chain seq x y z
N MET A 1 13.74 -9.39 26.20
CA MET A 1 12.68 -9.83 25.27
C MET A 1 13.06 -9.34 23.89
N ALA A 2 13.68 -10.19 23.07
CA ALA A 2 13.97 -9.82 21.69
C ALA A 2 12.70 -10.11 20.89
N LEU A 3 12.00 -9.06 20.45
CA LEU A 3 10.90 -9.19 19.49
C LEU A 3 11.44 -10.03 18.31
N PRO A 4 10.75 -11.10 17.87
CA PRO A 4 11.25 -11.92 16.77
C PRO A 4 11.56 -11.00 15.57
N TRP A 5 12.78 -11.10 15.03
CA TRP A 5 13.28 -10.23 13.96
C TRP A 5 12.29 -10.05 12.80
N LEU A 6 11.52 -11.10 12.50
CA LEU A 6 10.45 -11.10 11.51
C LEU A 6 9.30 -10.12 11.82
N LEU A 7 8.89 -9.99 13.08
CA LEU A 7 7.82 -9.07 13.49
C LEU A 7 8.28 -7.61 13.43
N LEU A 8 9.54 -7.35 13.80
CA LEU A 8 10.17 -6.03 13.67
C LEU A 8 10.22 -5.59 12.20
N LEU A 9 10.64 -6.50 11.32
CA LEU A 9 10.71 -6.24 9.89
C LEU A 9 9.31 -6.02 9.27
N GLU A 10 8.31 -6.79 9.69
CA GLU A 10 6.93 -6.60 9.26
C GLU A 10 6.34 -5.25 9.73
N LEU A 11 6.63 -4.83 10.96
CA LEU A 11 6.21 -3.53 11.50
C LEU A 11 6.84 -2.37 10.71
N LEU A 12 8.14 -2.47 10.38
CA LEU A 12 8.84 -1.50 9.56
C LEU A 12 8.23 -1.41 8.15
N LEU A 13 7.87 -2.55 7.56
CA LEU A 13 7.21 -2.60 6.24
C LEU A 13 5.83 -1.92 6.28
N TYR A 14 4.99 -2.20 7.28
CA TYR A 14 3.69 -1.53 7.40
C TYR A 14 3.83 -0.02 7.64
N GLY A 15 4.78 0.40 8.48
CA GLY A 15 5.08 1.82 8.68
C GLY A 15 5.53 2.52 7.39
N SER A 16 6.36 1.84 6.60
CA SER A 16 6.81 2.36 5.30
C SER A 16 5.66 2.45 4.29
N CYS A 17 4.79 1.43 4.23
CA CYS A 17 3.58 1.43 3.40
C CYS A 17 2.64 2.59 3.76
N PHE A 18 2.48 2.89 5.05
CA PHE A 18 1.69 4.02 5.53
C PHE A 18 2.21 5.36 4.98
N ILE A 19 3.53 5.60 5.08
CA ILE A 19 4.16 6.82 4.56
C ILE A 19 3.98 6.90 3.04
N CYS A 20 4.24 5.82 2.31
CA CYS A 20 4.07 5.77 0.85
C CYS A 20 2.62 6.02 0.43
N GLY A 21 1.65 5.50 1.17
CA GLY A 21 0.23 5.76 0.96
C GLY A 21 -0.11 7.24 1.13
N ILE A 22 0.33 7.88 2.23
CA ILE A 22 0.09 9.32 2.44
C ILE A 22 0.76 10.18 1.36
N VAL A 23 2.00 9.87 1.00
CA VAL A 23 2.73 10.61 -0.05
C VAL A 23 2.01 10.52 -1.39
N THR A 24 1.49 9.34 -1.73
CA THR A 24 0.70 9.13 -2.96
C THR A 24 -0.59 9.96 -2.91
N ALA A 25 -1.38 9.82 -1.85
CA ALA A 25 -2.67 10.49 -1.72
C ALA A 25 -2.52 12.02 -1.70
N SER A 26 -1.56 12.55 -0.96
CA SER A 26 -1.26 13.98 -0.90
C SER A 26 -0.77 14.54 -2.24
N SER A 27 0.14 13.84 -2.92
CA SER A 27 0.64 14.27 -4.23
C SER A 27 -0.47 14.33 -5.28
N VAL A 28 -1.37 13.34 -5.28
CA VAL A 28 -2.53 13.30 -6.18
C VAL A 28 -3.55 14.40 -5.83
N THR A 29 -3.82 14.62 -4.54
CA THR A 29 -4.78 15.63 -4.07
C THR A 29 -4.27 17.05 -4.32
N ILE A 30 -3.00 17.33 -4.06
CA ILE A 30 -2.42 18.65 -4.35
C ILE A 30 -2.39 18.90 -5.85
N SER A 31 -2.10 17.86 -6.65
CA SER A 31 -2.19 17.98 -8.10
C SER A 31 -3.61 18.36 -8.53
N GLN A 32 -4.65 17.71 -8.00
CA GLN A 32 -6.05 18.11 -8.28
C GLN A 32 -6.35 19.55 -7.84
N GLY A 33 -5.88 19.97 -6.67
CA GLY A 33 -6.05 21.35 -6.18
C GLY A 33 -5.44 22.38 -7.14
N SER A 34 -4.27 22.08 -7.70
CA SER A 34 -3.57 22.94 -8.66
C SER A 34 -4.29 23.11 -10.01
N PHE A 35 -5.14 22.15 -10.37
CA PHE A 35 -5.96 22.17 -11.60
C PHE A 35 -7.43 22.53 -11.33
N ALA A 36 -7.69 23.32 -10.28
CA ALA A 36 -9.03 23.77 -9.91
C ALA A 36 -10.03 22.61 -9.66
N GLY A 37 -9.55 21.52 -9.03
CA GLY A 37 -10.36 20.34 -8.69
C GLY A 37 -10.54 19.33 -9.82
N LYS A 38 -9.89 19.52 -10.97
CA LYS A 38 -9.96 18.60 -12.12
C LYS A 38 -8.90 17.51 -12.04
N CYS A 39 -9.27 16.30 -12.45
CA CYS A 39 -8.32 15.20 -12.59
C CYS A 39 -7.57 15.34 -13.92
N MET A 40 -6.29 15.69 -13.85
CA MET A 40 -5.44 15.84 -15.05
C MET A 40 -4.86 14.52 -15.55
N LEU A 41 -5.14 13.40 -14.89
CA LEU A 41 -4.74 12.07 -15.33
C LEU A 41 -5.38 11.79 -16.70
N TYR A 42 -4.59 11.52 -17.74
CA TYR A 42 -5.04 11.46 -19.16
C TYR A 42 -5.58 12.78 -19.74
N GLY A 43 -5.33 13.92 -19.09
CA GLY A 43 -5.73 15.21 -19.62
C GLY A 43 -5.00 15.54 -20.93
N SER A 44 -5.68 16.21 -21.85
CA SER A 44 -5.06 16.76 -23.06
C SER A 44 -4.94 18.27 -22.94
N VAL A 45 -3.90 18.81 -23.55
CA VAL A 45 -3.50 20.20 -23.41
C VAL A 45 -3.58 20.90 -24.77
N ARG A 46 -3.93 22.19 -24.79
CA ARG A 46 -3.95 23.05 -25.99
C ARG A 46 -3.23 24.36 -25.72
N LEU A 47 -2.43 24.81 -26.67
CA LEU A 47 -1.78 26.12 -26.59
C LEU A 47 -2.78 27.22 -26.97
N ASN A 48 -3.02 28.18 -26.08
CA ASN A 48 -3.82 29.37 -26.36
C ASN A 48 -2.95 30.62 -26.12
N ASN A 49 -2.64 31.36 -27.19
CA ASN A 49 -1.83 32.60 -27.17
C ASN A 49 -0.61 32.54 -26.22
N ALA A 50 0.30 31.59 -26.49
CA ALA A 50 1.54 31.34 -25.72
C ALA A 50 1.37 30.83 -24.27
N SER A 51 0.13 30.51 -23.85
CA SER A 51 -0.16 29.93 -22.54
C SER A 51 -0.89 28.61 -22.67
N ILE A 52 -0.58 27.69 -21.76
CA ILE A 52 -1.03 26.31 -21.82
C ILE A 52 -2.44 26.19 -21.20
N SER A 53 -3.43 25.77 -21.98
CA SER A 53 -4.83 25.57 -21.57
C SER A 53 -5.20 24.09 -21.55
N VAL A 54 -6.04 23.67 -20.60
CA VAL A 54 -6.49 22.27 -20.48
C VAL A 54 -7.69 22.05 -21.42
N LEU A 55 -7.51 21.21 -22.43
CA LEU A 55 -8.51 20.93 -23.48
C LEU A 55 -9.51 19.85 -23.06
N SER A 56 -9.03 18.82 -22.35
CA SER A 56 -9.86 17.75 -21.83
C SER A 56 -9.33 17.28 -20.48
N SER A 57 -10.24 17.04 -19.54
CA SER A 57 -9.96 16.45 -18.24
C SER A 57 -10.68 15.12 -18.19
N SER A 58 -9.99 14.10 -17.66
CA SER A 58 -10.64 12.80 -17.43
C SER A 58 -11.67 12.87 -16.32
N SER A 59 -12.53 11.86 -16.28
CA SER A 59 -13.54 11.73 -15.23
C SER A 59 -12.88 11.83 -13.85
N PRO A 60 -13.39 12.69 -12.95
CA PRO A 60 -12.86 12.86 -11.59
C PRO A 60 -12.76 11.55 -10.81
N SER A 61 -13.61 10.57 -11.15
CA SER A 61 -13.64 9.23 -10.59
C SER A 61 -12.30 8.52 -10.58
N LEU A 62 -11.42 8.73 -11.57
CA LEU A 62 -10.11 8.05 -11.62
C LEU A 62 -9.16 8.56 -10.54
N CYS A 63 -9.10 9.88 -10.36
CA CYS A 63 -8.30 10.50 -9.31
C CYS A 63 -8.85 10.18 -7.92
N TYR A 64 -10.18 10.18 -7.75
CA TYR A 64 -10.81 9.74 -6.51
C TYR A 64 -10.52 8.27 -6.21
N PHE A 65 -10.55 7.39 -7.22
CA PHE A 65 -10.21 5.98 -7.07
C PHE A 65 -8.77 5.78 -6.59
N VAL A 66 -7.80 6.45 -7.23
CA VAL A 66 -6.38 6.38 -6.82
C VAL A 66 -6.18 6.90 -5.41
N SER A 67 -6.79 8.06 -5.08
CA SER A 67 -6.68 8.65 -3.74
C SER A 67 -7.35 7.77 -2.67
N ALA A 68 -8.57 7.28 -2.93
CA ALA A 68 -9.32 6.44 -2.00
C ALA A 68 -8.60 5.13 -1.70
N ILE A 69 -8.10 4.42 -2.71
CA ILE A 69 -7.31 3.19 -2.51
C ILE A 69 -6.09 3.47 -1.66
N SER A 70 -5.35 4.54 -1.97
CA SER A 70 -4.14 4.90 -1.25
C SER A 70 -4.40 5.21 0.23
N VAL A 71 -5.49 5.94 0.53
CA VAL A 71 -5.94 6.22 1.89
C VAL A 71 -6.40 4.95 2.60
N CYS A 72 -7.19 4.09 1.96
CA CYS A 72 -7.65 2.82 2.54
C CYS A 72 -6.47 1.92 2.92
N VAL A 73 -5.46 1.81 2.04
CA VAL A 73 -4.23 1.06 2.33
C VAL A 73 -3.49 1.70 3.52
N ALA A 74 -3.33 3.02 3.55
CA ALA A 74 -2.64 3.70 4.63
C ALA A 74 -3.33 3.49 5.98
N VAL A 75 -4.66 3.66 6.05
CA VAL A 75 -5.44 3.44 7.28
C VAL A 75 -5.31 1.99 7.74
N PHE A 76 -5.40 1.02 6.83
CA PHE A 76 -5.24 -0.40 7.16
C PHE A 76 -3.84 -0.70 7.71
N CYS A 77 -2.78 -0.22 7.06
CA CYS A 77 -1.40 -0.37 7.54
C CYS A 77 -1.21 0.27 8.92
N PHE A 78 -1.79 1.46 9.15
CA PHE A 78 -1.74 2.14 10.44
C PHE A 78 -2.45 1.34 11.54
N SER A 79 -3.66 0.85 11.28
CA SER A 79 -4.42 0.01 12.22
C SER A 79 -3.68 -1.28 12.56
N LEU A 80 -3.08 -1.96 11.58
CA LEU A 80 -2.27 -3.15 11.82
C LEU A 80 -1.03 -2.84 12.66
N THR A 81 -0.34 -1.74 12.37
CA THR A 81 0.84 -1.29 13.11
C THR A 81 0.49 -1.07 14.58
N LEU A 82 -0.61 -0.35 14.85
CA LEU A 82 -1.08 -0.13 16.22
C LEU A 82 -1.52 -1.41 16.93
N TYR A 83 -2.23 -2.29 16.23
CA TYR A 83 -2.65 -3.58 16.78
C TYR A 83 -1.46 -4.44 17.22
N TRP A 84 -0.44 -4.56 16.37
CA TRP A 84 0.77 -5.32 16.70
C TRP A 84 1.58 -4.69 17.83
N ILE A 85 1.67 -3.35 17.89
CA ILE A 85 2.30 -2.63 19.01
C ILE A 85 1.55 -2.91 20.31
N TYR A 86 0.21 -2.87 20.27
CA TYR A 86 -0.63 -3.16 21.43
C TYR A 86 -0.39 -4.59 21.95
N VAL A 87 -0.47 -5.60 21.07
CA VAL A 87 -0.23 -7.00 21.44
C VAL A 87 1.19 -7.19 21.98
N ALA A 88 2.20 -6.56 21.36
CA ALA A 88 3.58 -6.64 21.82
C ALA A 88 3.80 -6.00 23.21
N CYS A 89 3.06 -4.95 23.54
CA CYS A 89 3.21 -4.22 24.80
C CYS A 89 2.37 -4.79 25.95
N PHE A 90 1.17 -5.32 25.65
CA PHE A 90 0.19 -5.71 26.67
C PHE A 90 0.03 -7.23 26.81
N ASP A 91 0.06 -8.00 25.72
CA ASP A 91 -0.29 -9.43 25.76
C ASP A 91 0.92 -10.34 26.03
N GLY A 92 2.15 -9.88 25.75
CA GLY A 92 3.40 -10.58 26.04
C GLY A 92 3.64 -11.88 25.25
N GLU A 93 2.58 -12.60 24.87
CA GLU A 93 2.58 -13.77 24.02
C GLU A 93 1.98 -13.46 22.66
N VAL A 94 2.85 -13.23 21.67
CA VAL A 94 2.45 -13.03 20.28
C VAL A 94 2.09 -14.39 19.65
N LYS A 95 0.95 -14.98 20.01
CA LYS A 95 0.44 -16.18 19.34
C LYS A 95 -0.18 -15.79 18.00
N ARG A 96 0.61 -15.95 16.95
CA ARG A 96 0.19 -15.69 15.57
C ARG A 96 -0.75 -16.80 15.12
N GLU A 97 -2.06 -16.56 15.23
CA GLU A 97 -3.06 -17.53 14.79
C GLU A 97 -3.04 -17.73 13.27
N LYS A 98 -3.22 -18.98 12.84
CA LYS A 98 -3.29 -19.38 11.42
C LYS A 98 -4.41 -18.63 10.67
N ILE A 99 -5.49 -18.28 11.38
CA ILE A 99 -6.60 -17.45 10.90
C ILE A 99 -6.12 -16.05 10.54
N TRP A 100 -5.38 -15.38 11.45
CA TRP A 100 -4.86 -14.03 11.22
C TRP A 100 -3.95 -13.97 9.98
N MET A 101 -3.09 -14.97 9.80
CA MET A 101 -2.21 -15.05 8.62
C MET A 101 -2.98 -15.22 7.31
N ASN A 102 -4.04 -16.03 7.28
CA ASN A 102 -4.89 -16.17 6.10
C ASN A 102 -5.62 -14.86 5.77
N ILE A 103 -6.10 -14.15 6.80
CA ILE A 103 -6.75 -12.85 6.63
C ILE A 103 -5.77 -11.82 6.05
N THR A 104 -4.57 -11.69 6.65
CA THR A 104 -3.53 -10.78 6.14
C THR A 104 -3.12 -11.12 4.71
N LEU A 105 -3.01 -12.40 4.36
CA LEU A 105 -2.69 -12.86 3.01
C LEU A 105 -3.81 -12.53 2.00
N GLY A 106 -5.07 -12.66 2.40
CA GLY A 106 -6.21 -12.27 1.58
C GLY A 106 -6.20 -10.76 1.30
N PHE A 107 -6.06 -9.95 2.35
CA PHE A 107 -5.98 -8.50 2.22
C PHE A 107 -4.76 -8.05 1.42
N SER A 108 -3.58 -8.69 1.60
CA SER A 108 -2.40 -8.35 0.81
C SER A 108 -2.62 -8.57 -0.68
N GLY A 109 -3.28 -9.67 -1.07
CA GLY A 109 -3.65 -9.92 -2.47
C GLY A 109 -4.57 -8.84 -3.04
N VAL A 110 -5.59 -8.43 -2.27
CA VAL A 110 -6.52 -7.36 -2.66
C VAL A 110 -5.78 -6.03 -2.83
N PHE A 111 -4.94 -5.65 -1.87
CA PHE A 111 -4.17 -4.41 -1.96
C PHE A 111 -3.16 -4.41 -3.09
N LEU A 112 -2.48 -5.54 -3.35
CA LEU A 112 -1.56 -5.69 -4.48
C LEU A 112 -2.28 -5.46 -5.81
N PHE A 113 -3.47 -6.03 -5.99
CA PHE A 113 -4.27 -5.82 -7.20
C PHE A 113 -4.62 -4.34 -7.38
N PHE A 114 -5.16 -3.70 -6.34
CA PHE A 114 -5.55 -2.29 -6.41
C PHE A 114 -4.36 -1.34 -6.59
N LEU A 115 -3.22 -1.62 -5.95
CA LEU A 115 -1.97 -0.84 -6.11
C LEU A 115 -1.39 -0.98 -7.51
N LEU A 116 -1.47 -2.19 -8.11
CA LEU A 116 -1.06 -2.40 -9.48
C LEU A 116 -1.94 -1.62 -10.46
N VAL A 117 -3.26 -1.70 -10.31
CA VAL A 117 -4.21 -0.95 -11.15
C VAL A 117 -3.96 0.56 -11.02
N THR A 118 -3.83 1.08 -9.80
CA THR A 118 -3.55 2.51 -9.59
C THR A 118 -2.18 2.93 -10.12
N GLY A 119 -1.15 2.09 -10.01
CA GLY A 119 0.16 2.31 -10.61
C GLY A 119 0.11 2.37 -12.13
N CYS A 120 -0.63 1.46 -12.77
CA CYS A 120 -0.86 1.49 -14.22
C CYS A 120 -1.60 2.75 -14.66
N ILE A 121 -2.66 3.15 -13.94
CA ILE A 121 -3.44 4.35 -14.24
C ILE A 121 -2.55 5.61 -14.13
N LEU A 122 -1.71 5.71 -13.08
CA LEU A 122 -0.78 6.82 -12.90
C LEU A 122 0.25 6.88 -14.02
N LYS A 123 0.87 5.74 -14.37
CA LYS A 123 1.90 5.65 -15.41
C LYS A 123 1.36 6.05 -16.78
N ILE A 124 0.27 5.42 -17.22
CA ILE A 124 -0.33 5.70 -18.54
C ILE A 124 -0.90 7.12 -18.56
N GLY A 125 -1.52 7.57 -17.47
CA GLY A 125 -2.07 8.92 -17.37
C GLY A 125 -0.99 10.01 -17.44
N ARG A 126 0.18 9.78 -16.83
CA ARG A 126 1.35 10.67 -16.93
C ARG A 126 1.92 10.66 -18.34
N ASP A 127 2.13 9.48 -18.94
CA ASP A 127 2.75 9.36 -20.27
C ASP A 127 1.88 10.02 -21.35
N ARG A 128 0.56 9.81 -21.30
CA ARG A 128 -0.40 10.46 -22.23
C ARG A 128 -0.39 11.98 -22.15
N LEU A 129 -0.36 12.50 -20.92
CA LEU A 129 -0.32 13.94 -20.73
C LEU A 129 1.04 14.51 -21.15
N CYS A 130 2.11 13.79 -20.87
CA CYS A 130 3.44 14.17 -21.29
C CYS A 130 3.57 14.28 -22.82
N ASP A 131 3.05 13.28 -23.53
CA ASP A 131 3.01 13.23 -24.99
C ASP A 131 2.16 14.37 -25.56
N SER A 132 0.99 14.63 -24.97
CA SER A 132 0.14 15.76 -25.36
C SER A 132 0.83 17.12 -25.17
N VAL A 133 1.61 17.28 -24.11
CA VAL A 133 2.35 18.52 -23.81
C VAL A 133 3.53 18.69 -24.78
N LEU A 134 4.32 17.63 -25.02
CA LEU A 134 5.44 17.65 -25.96
C LEU A 134 4.98 17.94 -27.40
N HIS A 135 3.86 17.36 -27.83
CA HIS A 135 3.29 17.62 -29.15
C HIS A 135 2.73 19.05 -29.29
N THR A 136 2.25 19.63 -28.19
CA THR A 136 1.67 20.99 -28.18
C THR A 136 2.74 22.08 -28.08
N VAL A 137 3.87 21.78 -27.43
CA VAL A 137 5.00 22.70 -27.26
C VAL A 137 6.19 22.16 -28.05
N SER A 138 6.24 22.45 -29.34
CA SER A 138 7.25 21.94 -30.30
C SER A 138 8.71 22.33 -30.01
N ASN A 139 8.98 23.03 -28.91
CA ASN A 139 10.29 23.58 -28.55
C ASN A 139 10.87 22.97 -27.26
N ILE A 140 10.32 21.84 -26.80
CA ILE A 140 10.76 21.13 -25.60
C ILE A 140 10.91 19.64 -25.91
N THR A 141 12.04 19.04 -25.52
CA THR A 141 12.33 17.60 -25.69
C THR A 141 12.06 16.78 -24.43
N ARG A 142 11.88 17.43 -23.26
CA ARG A 142 11.64 16.77 -21.96
C ARG A 142 10.42 17.30 -21.24
N CYS A 143 9.60 16.38 -20.72
CA CYS A 143 8.39 16.69 -19.95
C CYS A 143 8.62 17.60 -18.75
N GLU A 144 9.75 17.42 -18.07
CA GLU A 144 10.16 18.17 -16.89
C GLU A 144 10.28 19.67 -17.19
N GLU A 145 10.76 20.02 -18.38
CA GLU A 145 10.97 21.40 -18.80
C GLU A 145 9.65 22.12 -19.14
N ALA A 146 8.60 21.35 -19.47
CA ALA A 146 7.25 21.89 -19.65
C ALA A 146 6.60 22.34 -18.32
N GLN A 147 7.10 21.88 -17.18
CA GLN A 147 6.62 22.32 -15.86
C GLN A 147 7.03 23.76 -15.53
N ASN A 148 8.08 24.27 -16.16
CA ASN A 148 8.64 25.60 -15.90
C ASN A 148 8.09 26.68 -16.85
N LYS A 149 7.12 26.32 -17.71
CA LYS A 149 6.44 27.24 -18.64
C LYS A 149 5.21 27.87 -18.01
N SER A 150 4.78 29.02 -18.53
CA SER A 150 3.62 29.77 -18.04
C SER A 150 2.30 29.07 -18.40
N TRP A 151 1.58 28.62 -17.38
CA TRP A 151 0.22 28.07 -17.49
C TRP A 151 -0.82 29.21 -17.42
N LEU A 152 -1.96 29.04 -18.08
CA LEU A 152 -3.07 30.00 -18.04
C LEU A 152 -3.70 30.00 -16.63
N SER A 153 -3.65 31.15 -15.95
CA SER A 153 -4.38 31.37 -14.69
C SER A 153 -5.87 31.04 -14.87
N PRO A 154 -6.52 30.29 -13.95
CA PRO A 154 -6.14 29.97 -12.57
C PRO A 154 -5.32 28.69 -12.37
N ILE A 155 -4.81 28.07 -13.44
CA ILE A 155 -4.14 26.77 -13.38
C ILE A 155 -2.63 26.97 -13.17
N SER A 156 -2.08 26.48 -12.05
CA SER A 156 -0.63 26.41 -11.83
C SER A 156 -0.11 25.00 -12.12
N GLY A 157 0.45 24.76 -13.31
CA GLY A 157 1.10 23.48 -13.63
C GLY A 157 2.53 23.34 -13.09
N SER A 158 2.97 24.25 -12.21
CA SER A 158 4.28 24.18 -11.59
C SER A 158 4.43 22.88 -10.79
N GLN A 159 5.54 22.17 -10.97
CA GLN A 159 5.85 20.91 -10.29
C GLN A 159 4.87 19.74 -10.52
N PHE A 160 3.94 19.85 -11.47
CA PHE A 160 2.96 18.80 -11.75
C PHE A 160 3.57 17.41 -12.06
N TYR A 161 4.49 17.32 -13.03
CA TYR A 161 5.21 16.08 -13.36
C TYR A 161 6.04 15.53 -12.19
N SER A 162 6.71 16.37 -11.39
CA SER A 162 7.46 15.95 -10.20
C SER A 162 6.54 15.32 -9.14
N ARG A 163 5.37 15.92 -8.90
CA ARG A 163 4.35 15.40 -7.96
C ARG A 163 3.73 14.09 -8.45
N LEU A 164 3.39 14.00 -9.74
CA LEU A 164 2.89 12.75 -10.32
C LEU A 164 3.95 11.65 -10.37
N HIS A 165 5.20 11.99 -10.71
CA HIS A 165 6.31 11.06 -10.71
C HIS A 165 6.58 10.54 -9.29
N SER A 166 6.54 11.43 -8.29
CA SER A 166 6.64 11.04 -6.88
C SER A 166 5.49 10.13 -6.46
N ALA A 167 4.25 10.45 -6.84
CA ALA A 167 3.08 9.61 -6.57
C ALA A 167 3.19 8.22 -7.21
N GLU A 168 3.57 8.14 -8.49
CA GLU A 168 3.82 6.87 -9.18
C GLU A 168 4.91 6.05 -8.49
N THR A 169 6.04 6.69 -8.18
CA THR A 169 7.16 6.02 -7.50
C THR A 169 6.71 5.50 -6.14
N ALA A 170 5.97 6.30 -5.37
CA ALA A 170 5.44 5.91 -4.07
C ALA A 170 4.46 4.73 -4.15
N VAL A 171 3.60 4.67 -5.17
CA VAL A 171 2.70 3.52 -5.41
C VAL A 171 3.48 2.26 -5.74
N TRP A 172 4.50 2.34 -6.60
CA TRP A 172 5.32 1.18 -6.92
C TRP A 172 6.12 0.68 -5.72
N VAL A 173 6.72 1.59 -4.95
CA VAL A 173 7.40 1.24 -3.70
C VAL A 173 6.43 0.57 -2.72
N ASN A 174 5.22 1.09 -2.58
CA ASN A 174 4.17 0.49 -1.75
C ASN A 174 3.78 -0.92 -2.23
N PHE A 175 3.65 -1.11 -3.55
CA PHE A 175 3.40 -2.42 -4.16
C PHE A 175 4.51 -3.43 -3.82
N PHE A 176 5.78 -3.03 -3.93
CA PHE A 176 6.91 -3.90 -3.57
C PHE A 176 6.92 -4.25 -2.08
N PHE A 177 6.62 -3.31 -1.20
CA PHE A 177 6.50 -3.62 0.23
C PHE A 177 5.38 -4.61 0.53
N TRP A 178 4.22 -4.46 -0.10
CA TRP A 178 3.12 -5.43 0.01
C TRP A 178 3.49 -6.81 -0.53
N MET A 179 4.30 -6.90 -1.59
CA MET A 179 4.84 -8.17 -2.09
C MET A 179 5.75 -8.83 -1.05
N ILE A 180 6.64 -8.06 -0.44
CA ILE A 180 7.54 -8.57 0.61
C ILE A 180 6.72 -9.06 1.80
N ILE A 181 5.72 -8.29 2.26
CA ILE A 181 4.80 -8.70 3.33
C ILE A 181 4.12 -10.03 2.98
N ALA A 182 3.56 -10.16 1.77
CA ALA A 182 2.91 -11.38 1.32
C ALA A 182 3.87 -12.59 1.35
N VAL A 183 5.10 -12.43 0.86
CA VAL A 183 6.13 -13.48 0.91
C VAL A 183 6.49 -13.86 2.35
N LEU A 184 6.65 -12.87 3.24
CA LEU A 184 6.95 -13.13 4.65
C LEU A 184 5.83 -13.91 5.33
N VAL A 185 4.57 -13.54 5.10
CA VAL A 185 3.41 -14.24 5.63
C VAL A 185 3.33 -15.67 5.08
N LEU A 186 3.62 -15.88 3.81
CA LEU A 186 3.69 -17.21 3.21
C LEU A 186 4.79 -18.07 3.84
N LEU A 187 6.01 -17.54 3.97
CA LEU A 187 7.14 -18.26 4.56
C LEU A 187 6.86 -18.65 6.02
N GLN A 188 6.27 -17.75 6.79
CA GLN A 188 5.87 -18.03 8.16
C GLN A 188 4.77 -19.11 8.22
N ARG A 189 3.84 -19.13 7.25
CA ARG A 189 2.77 -20.14 7.17
C ARG A 189 3.37 -21.52 6.88
N HIS A 190 4.31 -21.59 5.95
CA HIS A 190 5.02 -22.82 5.62
C HIS A 190 5.79 -23.36 6.83
N LYS A 191 6.56 -22.51 7.52
CA LYS A 191 7.29 -22.91 8.74
C LYS A 191 6.36 -23.36 9.87
N GLY A 192 5.24 -22.68 10.09
CA GLY A 192 4.23 -23.10 11.07
C GLY A 192 3.54 -24.41 10.72
N SER A 193 3.42 -24.72 9.42
CA SER A 193 2.86 -25.99 8.94
C SER A 193 3.84 -27.16 9.05
N GLU A 194 5.14 -26.95 8.83
CA GLU A 194 6.16 -27.99 9.01
C GLU A 194 6.27 -28.43 10.47
N ILE A 195 6.22 -27.50 11.42
CA ILE A 195 6.24 -27.81 12.86
C ILE A 195 5.02 -28.66 13.26
N GLN A 196 3.87 -28.44 12.62
CA GLN A 196 2.65 -29.21 12.88
C GLN A 196 2.65 -30.58 12.17
N SER A 197 3.37 -30.72 11.05
CA SER A 197 3.44 -31.98 10.28
C SER A 197 4.55 -32.94 10.74
N GLY A 198 5.50 -32.49 11.56
CA GLY A 198 6.58 -33.32 12.12
C GLY A 198 6.26 -33.96 13.49
N GLY A 199 5.06 -33.74 14.03
CA GLY A 199 4.66 -34.17 15.37
C GLY A 199 3.70 -35.35 15.44
N GLU A 200 3.40 -36.03 14.33
CA GLU A 200 2.42 -37.12 14.31
C GLU A 200 3.06 -38.41 13.78
N ASN A 201 3.69 -39.15 14.69
CA ASN A 201 3.81 -40.60 14.61
C ASN A 201 3.59 -41.21 16.01
N PRO A 202 2.95 -42.39 16.10
CA PRO A 202 2.08 -42.75 17.20
C PRO A 202 2.77 -43.72 18.16
N SER A 203 2.89 -43.33 19.43
CA SER A 203 3.08 -44.27 20.53
C SER A 203 2.05 -43.97 21.61
N THR A 204 0.88 -44.59 21.41
CA THR A 204 -0.14 -44.83 22.42
C THR A 204 0.49 -45.38 23.70
N THR A 205 0.45 -44.57 24.77
CA THR A 205 0.43 -45.08 26.15
C THR A 205 -0.58 -44.22 26.91
N PRO A 206 -1.83 -44.67 27.12
CA PRO A 206 -2.75 -43.99 28.01
C PRO A 206 -2.49 -44.54 29.42
N SER A 207 -1.64 -43.86 30.18
CA SER A 207 -1.41 -44.18 31.59
C SER A 207 -1.38 -42.94 32.44
N GLU A 208 -2.38 -42.06 32.28
CA GLU A 208 -2.72 -41.05 33.29
C GLU A 208 -4.24 -40.86 33.28
N THR A 209 -4.95 -41.75 33.98
CA THR A 209 -6.33 -41.50 34.42
C THR A 209 -6.58 -42.32 35.68
N GLU A 210 -5.85 -42.01 36.75
CA GLU A 210 -6.29 -42.39 38.10
C GLU A 210 -7.07 -41.22 38.70
N PRO A 211 -8.39 -41.35 38.92
CA PRO A 211 -9.13 -40.37 39.71
C PRO A 211 -8.77 -40.55 41.19
N PHE A 212 -8.22 -39.49 41.78
CA PHE A 212 -8.07 -39.30 43.23
C PHE A 212 -9.43 -39.44 43.92
N PHE A 213 -9.78 -40.64 44.38
CA PHE A 213 -10.86 -40.84 45.34
C PHE A 213 -10.31 -41.30 46.68
N ASN A 214 -10.29 -40.33 47.58
CA ASN A 214 -10.00 -40.43 49.00
C ASN A 214 -10.84 -41.56 49.63
N ARG A 215 -10.21 -42.62 50.14
CA ARG A 215 -10.90 -43.66 50.93
C ARG A 215 -10.65 -43.38 52.41
N PRO A 216 -11.68 -43.14 53.25
CA PRO A 216 -11.49 -42.94 54.67
C PRO A 216 -11.11 -44.25 55.34
N GLY A 217 -10.17 -44.17 56.28
CA GLY A 217 -9.72 -45.32 57.06
C GLY A 217 -10.76 -45.77 58.08
N ARG A 218 -10.80 -47.09 58.32
CA ARG A 218 -11.00 -47.81 59.60
C ARG A 218 -11.39 -49.27 59.33
N PRO A 219 -11.33 -50.14 60.35
CA PRO A 219 -10.47 -50.17 61.55
C PRO A 219 -9.47 -51.33 61.52
#